data_AF-A0A6A3ETK2-F1
#
_entry.id   AF-A0A6A3ETK2-F1
#
_cell.length_a   1.000
_cell.length_b   1.000
_cell.length_c   1.000
_cell.angle_alpha   90.00
_cell.angle_beta   90.00
_cell.angle_gamma   90.00
#
_symmetry.space_group_name_H-M   'P 1'
#
loop_
_entity.id
_entity.type
_entity.pdbx_description
1 polymer ?
#
loop_
_entity_poly.entity_id
_entity_poly.type
_entity_poly.pdbx_seq_one_letter_code
_entity_poly.pdbx_strand_id
1 'polypeptide(L)' 'MLYAYNVAYLSEVLVVGADPHVFYGNDSAAQFMFDKDKVAQTDADQCSLPRCHVNRGSALYDMWRYMYSDALENLA' A
#
# COMPACT_ATOMS: atom_id res chain seq x y z
N MET A 1 -6.20 9.95 11.45
CA MET A 1 -6.43 11.18 10.65
C MET A 1 -5.25 11.53 9.73
N LEU A 2 -3.98 11.50 10.17
CA LEU A 2 -2.83 11.94 9.33
C LEU A 2 -2.74 11.24 7.95
N TYR A 3 -2.95 9.93 7.89
CA TYR A 3 -2.87 9.15 6.64
C TYR A 3 -4.05 9.40 5.68
N ALA A 4 -5.23 9.75 6.19
CA ALA A 4 -6.41 9.98 5.35
C ALA A 4 -6.28 11.29 4.57
N TYR A 5 -5.69 12.29 5.21
CA TYR A 5 -5.32 13.54 4.55
C TYR A 5 -4.21 13.32 3.51
N ASN A 6 -3.25 12.43 3.78
CA ASN A 6 -2.23 12.09 2.78
C ASN A 6 -2.82 11.47 1.52
N VAL A 7 -3.75 10.51 1.61
CA VAL A 7 -4.36 9.89 0.41
C VAL A 7 -5.09 10.92 -0.45
N ALA A 8 -5.87 11.82 0.16
CA ALA A 8 -6.60 12.86 -0.57
C ALA A 8 -5.66 13.92 -1.17
N TYR A 9 -4.57 14.26 -0.48
CA TYR A 9 -3.59 15.24 -0.97
C TYR A 9 -2.72 14.66 -2.09
N LEU A 10 -2.36 13.38 -1.99
CA LEU A 10 -1.53 12.70 -2.98
C LEU A 10 -2.22 12.67 -4.35
N SER A 11 -3.54 12.45 -4.41
CA SER A 11 -4.28 12.44 -5.69
C SER A 11 -4.24 13.80 -6.39
N GLU A 12 -4.18 14.91 -5.65
CA GLU A 12 -3.95 16.25 -6.20
C GLU A 12 -2.50 16.44 -6.66
N VAL A 13 -1.52 15.90 -5.94
CA VAL A 13 -0.09 15.98 -6.27
C VAL A 13 0.25 15.33 -7.62
N LEU A 14 -0.44 14.25 -7.99
CA LEU A 14 -0.29 13.59 -9.29
C LEU A 14 -0.71 14.52 -10.45
N VAL A 15 -1.67 15.42 -10.23
CA VAL A 15 -2.13 16.42 -11.21
C VAL A 15 -1.08 17.51 -11.43
N VAL A 16 -0.19 17.75 -10.47
CA VAL A 16 0.81 18.84 -10.49
C VAL A 16 2.19 18.37 -11.03
N GLY A 17 2.30 17.11 -11.49
CA GLY A 17 3.52 16.61 -12.16
C GLY A 17 4.65 16.23 -11.21
N ALA A 18 4.34 15.84 -9.98
CA ALA A 18 5.33 15.27 -9.07
C ALA A 18 5.88 13.92 -9.60
N ASP A 19 7.07 13.55 -9.13
CA ASP A 19 7.67 12.25 -9.45
C ASP A 19 6.69 11.11 -9.10
N PRO A 20 6.25 10.31 -10.09
CA PRO A 20 5.28 9.25 -9.87
C PRO A 20 5.77 8.24 -8.83
N HIS A 21 7.08 7.99 -8.73
CA HIS A 21 7.64 7.09 -7.72
C HIS A 21 7.54 7.66 -6.30
N VAL A 22 7.54 8.99 -6.14
CA VAL A 22 7.27 9.64 -4.85
C VAL A 22 5.78 9.52 -4.50
N PHE A 23 4.89 9.77 -5.46
CA PHE A 23 3.45 9.59 -5.24
C PHE A 23 3.12 8.13 -4.84
N TYR A 24 3.46 7.17 -5.70
CA TYR A 24 3.02 5.77 -5.53
C TYR A 24 3.59 5.12 -4.28
N GLY A 25 4.83 5.41 -3.91
CA GLY A 25 5.38 4.88 -2.65
C GLY A 25 4.77 5.49 -1.40
N ASN A 26 4.24 6.73 -1.46
CA ASN A 26 3.57 7.35 -0.32
C ASN A 26 2.12 6.89 -0.22
N ASP A 27 1.42 6.77 -1.35
CA ASP A 27 0.05 6.25 -1.38
C ASP A 27 0.03 4.79 -0.93
N SER A 28 0.94 3.96 -1.45
CA SER A 28 1.12 2.58 -1.01
C SER A 28 1.25 2.46 0.52
N ALA A 29 2.11 3.27 1.15
CA ALA A 29 2.26 3.26 2.60
C ALA A 29 0.98 3.72 3.33
N ALA A 30 0.26 4.70 2.78
CA ALA A 30 -0.98 5.18 3.36
C ALA A 30 -2.12 4.15 3.24
N GLN A 31 -2.27 3.50 2.08
CA GLN A 31 -3.27 2.44 1.86
C GLN A 31 -3.01 1.24 2.77
N PHE A 32 -1.73 0.87 2.98
CA PHE A 32 -1.35 -0.19 3.92
C PHE A 32 -1.82 0.12 5.35
N MET A 33 -1.65 1.37 5.81
CA MET A 33 -2.14 1.80 7.14
C MET A 33 -3.68 1.80 7.27
N PHE A 34 -4.40 1.59 6.18
CA PHE A 34 -5.87 1.44 6.15
C PHE A 34 -6.31 -0.01 5.88
N ASP A 35 -5.43 -0.99 6.05
CA ASP A 35 -5.68 -2.41 5.79
C ASP A 35 -6.13 -2.70 4.34
N LYS A 36 -5.75 -1.83 3.40
CA LYS A 36 -6.04 -1.97 1.96
C LYS A 36 -4.85 -2.60 1.25
N ASP A 37 -4.41 -3.76 1.73
CA ASP A 37 -3.15 -4.38 1.31
C ASP A 37 -3.03 -4.59 -0.20
N LYS A 38 -4.12 -4.99 -0.87
CA LYS A 38 -4.12 -5.16 -2.33
C LYS A 38 -3.88 -3.85 -3.09
N VAL A 39 -4.45 -2.75 -2.60
CA VAL A 39 -4.23 -1.42 -3.19
C VAL A 39 -2.80 -0.97 -2.90
N ALA A 40 -2.35 -1.13 -1.65
CA ALA A 40 -0.99 -0.83 -1.24
C ALA A 40 0.07 -1.56 -2.07
N GLN A 41 -0.16 -2.85 -2.38
CA GLN A 41 0.68 -3.63 -3.28
C GLN A 41 0.66 -3.06 -4.70
N THR A 42 -0.53 -2.76 -5.23
CA THR A 42 -0.70 -2.24 -6.60
C THR A 42 0.03 -0.91 -6.78
N ASP A 43 -0.06 -0.02 -5.80
CA ASP A 43 0.66 1.25 -5.82
C ASP A 43 2.17 1.03 -5.69
N ALA A 44 2.60 0.12 -4.81
CA ALA A 44 4.03 -0.22 -4.68
C ALA A 44 4.64 -0.74 -5.99
N ASP A 45 3.88 -1.49 -6.78
CA ASP A 45 4.31 -2.05 -8.07
C ASP A 45 4.54 -0.94 -9.14
N GLN A 46 4.00 0.27 -8.96
CA GLN A 46 4.22 1.42 -9.84
C GLN A 46 5.52 2.19 -9.52
N CYS A 47 6.30 1.74 -8.53
CA CYS A 47 7.46 2.46 -8.01
C CYS A 47 8.71 1.58 -7.92
N SER A 48 9.86 2.12 -8.37
CA SER A 48 11.17 1.42 -8.38
C SER A 48 12.11 1.84 -7.24
N LEU A 49 11.68 2.76 -6.36
CA LEU A 49 12.49 3.20 -5.23
C LEU A 49 12.55 2.11 -4.14
N PRO A 50 13.65 1.98 -3.38
CA PRO A 50 13.80 0.91 -2.38
C PRO A 50 12.64 0.79 -1.39
N ARG A 51 12.06 1.92 -0.96
CA ARG A 51 10.90 1.93 -0.04
C ARG A 51 9.66 1.22 -0.61
N CYS A 52 9.48 1.24 -1.93
CA CYS A 52 8.33 0.64 -2.58
C CYS A 52 8.42 -0.89 -2.59
N HIS A 53 9.64 -1.45 -2.69
CA HIS A 53 9.85 -2.89 -2.48
C HIS A 53 9.52 -3.31 -1.04
N VAL A 54 9.83 -2.47 -0.05
CA VAL A 54 9.45 -2.72 1.35
C VAL A 54 7.94 -2.71 1.52
N ASN A 55 7.24 -1.68 1.04
CA ASN A 55 5.77 -1.61 1.12
C ASN A 55 5.10 -2.80 0.44
N ARG A 56 5.58 -3.20 -0.75
CA ARG A 56 5.10 -4.39 -1.47
C ARG A 56 5.25 -5.65 -0.61
N GLY A 57 6.42 -5.82 0.01
CA GLY A 57 6.70 -6.95 0.90
C GLY A 57 5.76 -7.00 2.11
N SER A 58 5.53 -5.85 2.76
CA SER A 58 4.60 -5.73 3.89
C SER A 58 3.17 -6.07 3.49
N ALA A 59 2.67 -5.51 2.39
CA ALA A 59 1.33 -5.79 1.89
C ALA A 59 1.14 -7.28 1.53
N LEU A 60 2.12 -7.89 0.84
CA LEU A 60 2.09 -9.32 0.50
C LEU A 60 2.10 -10.19 1.76
N TYR A 61 2.89 -9.82 2.77
CA TYR A 61 2.96 -10.54 4.03
C TYR A 61 1.62 -10.53 4.77
N ASP A 62 0.97 -9.37 4.88
CA ASP A 62 -0.31 -9.28 5.59
C ASP A 62 -1.43 -10.01 4.85
N MET A 63 -1.50 -9.90 3.52
CA MET A 63 -2.45 -10.70 2.73
C MET A 63 -2.25 -12.21 2.94
N TRP A 64 -0.99 -12.68 2.92
CA TRP A 64 -0.70 -14.09 3.19
C TRP A 64 -1.10 -14.49 4.62
N ARG A 65 -0.82 -13.63 5.61
CA ARG A 65 -1.15 -13.87 7.01
C ARG A 65 -2.66 -14.02 7.20
N TYR A 66 -3.47 -13.13 6.62
CA TYR A 66 -4.93 -13.22 6.67
C TYR A 66 -5.45 -14.49 5.98
N MET A 67 -4.98 -14.78 4.77
CA MET A 67 -5.36 -16.00 4.06
C MET A 67 -5.03 -17.27 4.85
N TYR A 68 -3.87 -17.29 5.51
CA TYR A 68 -3.44 -18.42 6.34
C TYR A 68 -4.30 -18.56 7.61
N SER A 69 -4.57 -17.45 8.29
CA SER A 69 -5.47 -17.41 9.45
C SER A 69 -6.87 -17.91 9.10
N ASP A 70 -7.47 -17.39 8.03
CA ASP A 70 -8.80 -17.83 7.55
C ASP A 70 -8.81 -19.32 7.24
N ALA A 71 -7.74 -19.84 6.61
CA ALA A 71 -7.63 -21.27 6.31
C ALA A 71 -7.59 -22.13 7.58
N LEU A 72 -6.89 -21.68 8.63
CA LEU A 72 -6.84 -22.39 9.92
C LEU A 72 -8.20 -22.40 10.63
N GLU A 73 -8.92 -21.27 10.62
CA GLU A 73 -10.25 -21.18 11.26
C GLU A 73 -11.27 -22.08 10.57
N ASN A 74 -11.19 -22.26 9.26
CA ASN A 74 -12.09 -23.13 8.50
C ASN A 74 -11.72 -24.63 8.55
N LEU A 75 -10.60 -24.99 9.18
CA LEU A 75 -10.19 -26.38 9.38
C LEU A 75 -10.51 -26.92 10.79
N ALA A 76 -10.92 -26.06 11.72
CA ALA A 76 -11.28 -26.39 13.10
C ALA A 76 -12.79 -26.68 13.26
#